data_AF-A0A922MZH1-F1
#
_entry.id   AF-A0A922MZH1-F1
#
_cell.length_a   1.000
_cell.length_b   1.000
_cell.length_c   1.000
_cell.angle_alpha   90.00
_cell.angle_beta   90.00
_cell.angle_gamma   90.00
#
_symmetry.space_group_name_H-M   'P 1'
#
loop_
_entity.id
_entity.type
_entity.pdbx_description
1 polymer ?
#
loop_
_entity_poly.entity_id
_entity_poly.type
_entity_poly.pdbx_seq_one_letter_code
_entity_poly.pdbx_strand_id
1 'polypeptide(L)'
;MIGELFLPRDMPEPPKESFFRGLFGGGARPLDREELFGESSGKPLRTVAKHIPGGTGPALEALGARAGSAAADVARAHQLVVERGDKLSQLEDRTERMHNQAAEFSSSAHQLMLKYKDKKWYQL
;
A
#
# COMPACT_ATOMS: atom_id res chain seq x y z
N MET A 1 0.18 -34.43 3.82
CA MET A 1 0.13 -34.25 5.28
C MET A 1 -0.94 -33.22 5.57
N ILE A 2 -2.09 -33.65 6.11
CA ILE A 2 -3.22 -32.80 6.49
C ILE A 2 -2.82 -32.09 7.78
N GLY A 3 -2.72 -30.75 7.75
CA GLY A 3 -2.38 -29.94 8.91
C GLY A 3 -3.53 -29.93 9.92
N GLU A 4 -3.22 -30.23 11.18
CA GLU A 4 -4.17 -30.18 12.28
C GLU A 4 -4.58 -28.71 12.56
N LEU A 5 -5.87 -28.41 12.41
CA LEU A 5 -6.43 -27.05 12.49
C LEU A 5 -6.73 -26.61 13.95
N PHE A 6 -6.31 -27.38 14.95
CA PHE A 6 -6.68 -27.13 16.34
C PHE A 6 -5.47 -27.24 17.27
N LEU A 7 -5.03 -26.12 17.82
CA LEU A 7 -4.16 -26.10 18.99
C LEU A 7 -5.04 -26.08 20.25
N PRO A 8 -5.07 -27.15 21.07
CA PRO A 8 -5.67 -27.06 22.38
C PRO A 8 -4.92 -26.01 23.20
N ARG A 9 -5.65 -25.00 23.67
CA ARG A 9 -5.13 -23.91 24.49
C ARG A 9 -5.78 -24.02 25.85
N ASP A 10 -4.99 -23.93 26.91
CA ASP A 10 -5.53 -23.99 28.27
C ASP A 10 -6.55 -22.87 28.48
N MET A 11 -7.68 -23.23 29.11
CA MET A 11 -8.73 -22.27 29.43
C MET A 11 -8.16 -21.20 30.38
N PRO A 12 -8.42 -19.90 30.12
CA PRO A 12 -7.97 -18.85 30.99
C PRO A 12 -8.55 -19.03 32.40
N GLU A 13 -7.75 -18.67 33.41
CA GLU A 13 -8.16 -18.73 34.81
C GLU A 13 -9.47 -17.93 35.01
N PRO A 14 -10.47 -18.49 35.72
CA PRO A 14 -11.73 -17.80 35.93
C PRO A 14 -11.50 -16.44 36.60
N PRO A 15 -12.29 -15.41 36.24
CA PRO A 15 -12.10 -14.07 36.75
C PRO A 15 -12.24 -14.07 38.28
N LYS A 16 -11.25 -13.47 38.95
CA LYS A 16 -11.23 -13.34 40.42
C LYS A 16 -12.38 -12.45 40.87
N GLU A 17 -13.13 -12.90 41.87
CA GLU A 17 -14.26 -12.16 42.44
C GLU A 17 -13.83 -10.75 42.89
N SER A 18 -14.66 -9.76 42.57
CA SER A 18 -14.46 -8.38 43.01
C SER A 18 -14.41 -8.31 44.54
N PHE A 19 -13.33 -7.72 45.07
CA PHE A 19 -13.01 -7.59 46.50
C PHE A 19 -14.19 -7.08 47.37
N PHE A 20 -15.10 -6.28 46.80
CA PHE A 20 -16.25 -5.73 47.52
C PHE A 20 -17.38 -6.71 47.79
N ARG A 21 -17.40 -7.91 47.18
CA ARG A 21 -18.44 -8.91 47.43
C ARG A 21 -18.24 -9.70 48.73
N GLY A 22 -17.03 -9.67 49.30
CA GLY A 22 -16.69 -10.41 50.53
C GLY A 22 -16.90 -9.65 51.86
N LEU A 23 -17.14 -8.34 51.85
CA LEU A 23 -17.08 -7.52 53.08
C LEU A 23 -18.36 -7.54 53.93
N PHE A 24 -19.53 -7.95 53.39
CA PHE A 24 -20.82 -7.87 54.12
C PHE A 24 -21.59 -9.19 54.27
N GLY A 25 -21.01 -10.35 53.92
CA GLY A 25 -21.64 -11.61 54.31
C GLY A 25 -21.27 -12.81 53.44
N GLY A 26 -20.44 -13.69 53.99
CA GLY A 26 -20.52 -15.13 53.79
C GLY A 26 -20.00 -15.70 52.46
N GLY A 27 -18.67 -15.91 52.40
CA GLY A 27 -18.00 -16.93 51.56
C GLY A 27 -18.04 -16.72 50.04
N ALA A 28 -17.04 -17.28 49.34
CA ALA A 28 -17.04 -17.34 47.88
C ALA A 28 -18.27 -18.13 47.41
N ARG A 29 -19.18 -17.46 46.69
CA ARG A 29 -20.35 -18.10 46.07
C ARG A 29 -20.09 -18.10 44.57
N PRO A 30 -20.26 -19.23 43.86
CA PRO A 30 -20.04 -19.24 42.41
C PRO A 30 -20.85 -18.12 41.77
N LEU A 31 -20.18 -17.23 41.03
CA LEU A 31 -20.83 -16.11 40.37
C LEU A 31 -22.04 -16.62 39.58
N ASP A 32 -23.23 -16.13 39.93
CA ASP A 32 -24.47 -16.60 39.35
C ASP A 32 -24.62 -16.09 37.92
N ARG A 33 -24.90 -17.00 36.99
CA ARG A 33 -25.06 -16.70 35.56
C ARG A 33 -26.27 -15.81 35.32
N GLU A 34 -27.33 -15.94 36.11
CA GLU A 34 -28.53 -15.08 36.00
C GLU A 34 -28.25 -13.65 36.45
N GLU A 35 -27.32 -13.43 37.39
CA GLU A 35 -26.96 -12.09 37.83
C GLU A 35 -26.06 -11.36 36.81
N LEU A 36 -25.21 -12.12 36.10
CA LEU A 36 -24.27 -11.61 35.09
C LEU A 36 -24.83 -11.48 33.67
N PHE A 37 -25.85 -12.28 33.34
CA PHE A 37 -26.38 -12.37 31.97
C PHE A 37 -27.92 -12.46 31.91
N GLY A 38 -28.59 -12.49 33.06
CA GLY A 38 -30.05 -12.47 33.13
C GLY A 38 -30.63 -11.07 32.97
N GLU A 39 -31.95 -10.99 32.95
CA GLU A 39 -32.69 -9.77 32.64
C GLU A 39 -32.43 -8.61 33.62
N SER A 40 -31.97 -8.94 34.83
CA SER A 40 -31.59 -8.01 35.90
C SER A 40 -30.13 -7.55 35.85
N SER A 41 -29.31 -8.02 34.90
CA SER A 41 -27.84 -7.77 34.82
C SER A 41 -27.44 -6.30 34.51
N GLY A 42 -28.35 -5.35 34.69
CA GLY A 42 -28.10 -3.93 34.46
C GLY A 42 -28.16 -3.54 32.98
N LYS A 43 -28.26 -2.23 32.74
CA LYS A 43 -28.33 -1.68 31.39
C LYS A 43 -26.94 -1.77 30.73
N PRO A 44 -26.83 -2.21 29.46
CA PRO A 44 -25.56 -2.25 28.76
C PRO A 44 -24.89 -0.86 28.76
N LEU A 45 -23.57 -0.86 28.93
CA LEU A 45 -22.76 0.36 28.97
C LEU A 45 -23.04 1.16 27.69
N ARG A 46 -23.45 2.44 27.82
CA ARG A 46 -23.79 3.33 26.69
C ARG A 46 -22.64 3.55 25.70
N THR A 47 -21.42 3.15 26.07
CA THR A 47 -20.21 3.20 25.25
C THR A 47 -19.87 1.87 24.57
N VAL A 48 -20.68 0.82 24.72
CA VAL A 48 -20.58 -0.34 23.82
C VAL A 48 -20.88 0.18 22.42
N ALA A 49 -19.85 0.19 21.58
CA ALA A 49 -19.94 0.61 20.20
C ALA A 49 -21.12 -0.12 19.57
N LYS A 50 -22.13 0.66 19.16
CA LYS A 50 -23.27 0.18 18.39
C LYS A 50 -22.68 -0.60 17.23
N HIS A 51 -22.81 -1.93 17.24
CA HIS A 51 -22.51 -2.76 16.07
C HIS A 51 -23.26 -2.08 14.92
N ILE A 52 -22.55 -1.45 13.98
CA ILE A 52 -23.16 -0.67 12.90
C ILE A 52 -23.96 -1.69 12.09
N PRO A 53 -25.30 -1.76 12.24
CA PRO A 53 -26.09 -2.71 11.49
C PRO A 53 -26.21 -2.08 10.10
N GLY A 54 -25.34 -2.54 9.19
CA GLY A 54 -25.20 -1.98 7.86
C GLY A 54 -24.08 -0.96 7.75
N GLY A 55 -22.90 -1.42 7.32
CA GLY A 55 -22.18 -0.64 6.31
C GLY A 55 -23.16 -0.49 5.15
N THR A 56 -23.82 0.67 5.09
CA THR A 56 -24.98 0.92 4.25
C THR A 56 -24.63 0.60 2.80
N GLY A 57 -25.45 -0.19 2.10
CA GLY A 57 -25.26 -0.51 0.66
C GLY A 57 -24.80 0.69 -0.17
N PRO A 58 -25.36 1.91 0.01
CA PRO A 58 -24.91 3.13 -0.65
C PRO A 58 -23.45 3.55 -0.38
N ALA A 59 -22.92 3.37 0.84
CA ALA A 59 -21.54 3.74 1.16
C ALA A 59 -20.53 2.75 0.56
N LEU A 60 -20.88 1.46 0.54
CA LEU A 60 -20.05 0.43 -0.11
C LEU A 60 -20.10 0.56 -1.64
N GLU A 61 -21.25 0.89 -2.21
CA GLU A 61 -21.40 1.17 -3.64
C GLU A 61 -20.62 2.42 -4.05
N ALA A 62 -20.68 3.49 -3.26
CA ALA A 62 -19.87 4.69 -3.49
C ALA A 62 -18.36 4.41 -3.39
N LEU A 63 -17.94 3.55 -2.45
CA LEU A 63 -16.55 3.11 -2.36
C LEU A 63 -16.15 2.28 -3.59
N GLY A 64 -17.01 1.37 -4.05
CA GLY A 64 -16.81 0.58 -5.27
C GLY A 64 -16.68 1.45 -6.52
N ALA A 65 -17.54 2.45 -6.67
CA ALA A 65 -17.48 3.41 -7.78
C ALA A 65 -16.16 4.20 -7.79
N ARG A 66 -15.72 4.69 -6.62
CA ARG A 66 -14.44 5.40 -6.47
C ARG A 66 -13.24 4.50 -6.72
N ALA A 67 -13.28 3.26 -6.25
CA ALA A 67 -12.23 2.28 -6.51
C ALA A 67 -12.16 1.94 -8.00
N GLY A 68 -13.32 1.77 -8.66
CA GLY A 68 -13.41 1.51 -10.09
C GLY A 68 -12.85 2.66 -10.94
N SER A 69 -13.19 3.91 -10.60
CA SER A 69 -12.62 5.07 -11.31
C SER A 69 -11.11 5.18 -11.13
N ALA A 70 -10.62 5.00 -9.89
CA ALA A 70 -9.19 5.01 -9.61
C ALA A 70 -8.44 3.90 -10.35
N ALA A 71 -8.99 2.68 -10.40
CA ALA A 71 -8.41 1.58 -11.16
C ALA A 71 -8.37 1.87 -12.67
N ALA A 72 -9.42 2.48 -13.21
CA ALA A 72 -9.45 2.90 -14.62
C ALA A 72 -8.39 3.96 -14.93
N ASP A 73 -8.16 4.91 -14.01
CA ASP A 73 -7.13 5.94 -14.17
C ASP A 73 -5.73 5.32 -14.14
N VAL A 74 -5.49 4.36 -13.24
CA VAL A 74 -4.23 3.60 -13.16
C VAL A 74 -4.01 2.78 -14.43
N ALA A 75 -5.04 2.13 -14.96
CA ALA A 75 -4.93 1.36 -16.20
C ALA A 75 -4.54 2.25 -17.40
N ARG A 76 -5.13 3.45 -17.51
CA ARG A 76 -4.75 4.42 -18.54
C ARG A 76 -3.32 4.92 -18.34
N ALA A 77 -2.93 5.24 -17.11
CA ALA A 77 -1.58 5.67 -16.79
C ALA A 77 -0.55 4.57 -17.13
N HIS A 78 -0.86 3.31 -16.86
CA HIS A 78 -0.02 2.17 -17.22
C HIS A 78 0.22 2.10 -18.73
N GLN A 79 -0.83 2.24 -19.55
CA GLN A 79 -0.69 2.24 -21.01
C GLN A 79 0.21 3.39 -21.50
N LEU A 80 0.06 4.59 -20.95
CA LEU A 80 0.93 5.73 -21.28
C LEU A 80 2.39 5.48 -20.88
N VAL A 81 2.64 4.78 -19.76
CA VAL A 81 3.98 4.41 -19.33
C VAL A 81 4.61 3.39 -20.28
N VAL A 82 3.84 2.42 -20.78
CA VAL A 82 4.32 1.45 -21.79
C VAL A 82 4.72 2.18 -23.08
N GLU A 83 3.85 3.04 -23.61
CA GLU A 83 4.17 3.83 -24.81
C GLU A 83 5.38 4.75 -24.60
N ARG A 84 5.54 5.30 -23.40
CA ARG A 84 6.73 6.07 -23.03
C ARG A 84 7.97 5.19 -23.01
N GLY A 85 7.88 3.97 -22.52
CA GLY A 85 8.96 2.99 -22.54
C GLY A 85 9.47 2.72 -23.95
N ASP A 86 8.56 2.45 -24.88
CA ASP A 86 8.91 2.21 -26.29
C ASP A 86 9.58 3.44 -26.93
N LYS A 87 9.05 4.64 -26.65
CA LYS A 87 9.64 5.90 -27.15
C LYS A 87 11.02 6.17 -26.56
N LEU A 88 11.24 5.83 -25.30
CA LEU A 88 12.55 6.00 -24.65
C LEU A 88 13.59 5.02 -25.23
N SER A 89 13.20 3.77 -25.49
CA SER A 89 14.09 2.80 -26.14
C SER A 89 14.50 3.29 -27.54
N GLN A 90 13.56 3.80 -28.34
CA GLN A 90 13.89 4.40 -29.64
C GLN A 90 14.75 5.67 -29.51
N LEU A 91 14.56 6.46 -28.46
CA LEU A 91 15.36 7.64 -28.20
C LEU A 91 16.80 7.26 -27.87
N GLU A 92 17.01 6.24 -27.05
CA GLU A 92 18.33 5.72 -26.69
C GLU A 92 19.12 5.30 -27.94
N ASP A 93 18.53 4.48 -28.81
CA ASP A 93 19.15 4.06 -30.08
C ASP A 93 19.56 5.26 -30.97
N ARG A 94 18.68 6.28 -31.04
CA ARG A 94 18.95 7.49 -31.83
C ARG A 94 20.03 8.34 -31.19
N THR A 95 20.04 8.46 -29.87
CA THR A 95 21.04 9.21 -29.12
C THR A 95 22.42 8.56 -29.22
N GLU A 96 22.50 7.23 -29.18
CA GLU A 96 23.76 6.51 -29.41
C GLU A 96 24.31 6.77 -30.82
N ARG A 97 23.46 6.65 -31.86
CA ARG A 97 23.86 6.99 -33.23
C ARG A 97 24.32 8.44 -33.36
N MET A 98 23.60 9.37 -32.75
CA MET A 98 23.97 10.79 -32.73
C MET A 98 25.31 11.01 -32.02
N HIS A 99 25.57 10.32 -30.92
CA HIS A 99 26.84 10.40 -30.19
C HIS A 99 28.01 9.94 -31.07
N ASN A 100 27.85 8.80 -31.76
CA ASN A 100 28.88 8.28 -32.67
C ASN A 100 29.16 9.26 -33.82
N GLN A 101 28.11 9.81 -34.43
CA GLN A 101 28.24 10.83 -35.47
C GLN A 101 28.93 12.11 -34.98
N ALA A 102 28.62 12.56 -33.76
CA ALA A 102 29.26 13.72 -33.15
C ALA A 102 30.75 13.47 -32.90
N ALA A 103 31.14 12.26 -32.48
CA ALA A 103 32.54 11.89 -32.29
C ALA A 103 33.30 11.87 -33.63
N GLU A 104 32.72 11.28 -34.67
CA GLU A 104 33.28 11.28 -36.03
C GLU A 104 33.43 12.70 -36.59
N PHE A 105 32.42 13.54 -36.41
CA PHE A 105 32.45 14.94 -36.81
C PHE A 105 33.54 15.71 -36.08
N SER A 106 33.66 15.54 -34.76
CA SER A 106 34.70 16.18 -33.94
C SER A 106 36.10 15.80 -34.42
N SER A 107 36.33 14.51 -34.67
CA SER A 107 37.60 14.00 -35.22
C SER A 107 37.92 14.63 -36.58
N SER A 108 36.94 14.64 -37.50
CA SER A 108 37.09 15.20 -38.85
C SER A 108 37.37 16.72 -38.82
N ALA A 109 36.65 17.46 -37.98
CA ALA A 109 36.86 18.88 -37.77
C ALA A 109 38.24 19.17 -37.17
N HIS A 110 38.70 18.34 -36.23
CA HIS A 110 40.04 18.46 -35.64
C HIS A 110 41.13 18.21 -36.69
N GLN A 111 40.99 17.18 -37.53
CA GLN A 111 41.91 16.91 -38.63
C GLN A 111 41.94 18.07 -39.64
N LEU A 112 40.79 18.65 -39.97
CA LEU A 112 40.72 19.81 -40.85
C LEU A 112 41.44 21.01 -40.21
N MET A 113 41.19 21.28 -38.93
CA MET A 113 41.87 22.34 -38.20
C MET A 113 43.38 22.16 -38.25
N LEU A 114 43.91 20.96 -37.98
CA LEU A 114 45.35 20.69 -38.03
C LEU A 114 45.95 20.97 -39.41
N LYS A 115 45.25 20.65 -40.50
CA LYS A 115 45.71 20.90 -41.88
C LYS A 115 45.86 22.39 -42.20
N TYR A 116 45.03 23.24 -41.60
CA TYR A 116 45.00 24.67 -41.90
C TYR A 116 45.55 25.55 -40.77
N LYS A 117 45.88 24.97 -39.60
CA LYS A 117 46.36 25.69 -38.41
C LYS A 117 47.51 26.65 -38.71
N ASP A 118 48.47 26.20 -39.52
CA ASP A 118 49.69 26.95 -39.82
C ASP A 118 49.69 27.55 -41.24
N LYS A 119 48.62 27.34 -42.03
CA LYS A 119 48.51 27.94 -43.36
C LYS A 119 48.23 29.43 -43.23
N LYS A 120 49.07 30.24 -43.86
CA LYS A 120 48.83 31.69 -43.97
C LYS A 120 47.86 31.97 -45.11
N TRP A 121 47.08 33.05 -45.00
CA TRP A 121 46.04 33.42 -45.96
C TRP A 121 46.54 33.58 -47.41
N TYR A 122 47.84 33.80 -47.61
CA TYR A 122 48.48 33.94 -48.92
C TYR A 122 49.01 32.63 -49.53
N GLN A 123 48.80 31.49 -48.87
CA GLN A 123 49.30 30.16 -49.28
C GLN A 123 48.18 29.23 -49.76
N LEU A 124 47.12 29.79 -50.34
CA LEU A 124 45.96 29.07 -50.86
C LEU A 124 46.35 28.06 -51.95
#